data_AF-A0A7J2R911-F1
#
_entry.id   AF-A0A7J2R911-F1
#
_cell.length_a   1.000
_cell.length_b   1.000
_cell.length_c   1.000
_cell.angle_alpha   90.00
_cell.angle_beta   90.00
_cell.angle_gamma   90.00
#
_symmetry.space_group_name_H-M   'P 1'
#
loop_
_entity.id
_entity.type
_entity.pdbx_description
1 polymer ?
#
loop_
_entity_poly.entity_id
_entity_poly.type
_entity_poly.pdbx_seq_one_letter_code
_entity_poly.pdbx_strand_id
1 'polypeptide(L)'
;MRRRTQLVGFEFGYWKHVQYCAEFTDNALDAIESFQWKELQKDESKIKFSLDQELFLEKFSILESAKEEKKSQHLDSEAKQTLMHEFGIGSTEAEVSFTQEPELKEEESGEISDKAELEVEEEVKRIIDDMEELIIPIESIIDVEPIVIIRIRESEAPSLLTSEISQKNVMSYTFEIFDNGTGMAKVDLRKFGRYLASSKSLELKQTRGSQGFGSPSAFSDAQNTTGKPIIAVSKTADNVYATVSEFFTTSKNEKKYLIHPSDIDSPFLHGTYIKLNYLNVKYIRGYIEKYIEETAFLNSHVTIIYIDPYGNEKIYRRLASAFPKQPKYAKPHPTSINIGDFQDLVTKSENKSVSAFLQENFVRVSSKTAKQILSMAEKDLQDKLNLLILKDAFVKIMEKKTDNIHFLRYEKRIYGRSNKPRDKLIIFRVESEEFIEKYWEIISKYNNSTKEYENINNQIKKHNNRIEKAGTQKEIKSIEKEIRKLLKDIERKRKDKDNIKLELNNLFKNVKDGFIELKKLKNRDEFEALVIEVQISKAKPADLTKEQ
;
A
#
# COMPACT_ATOMS: atom_id res chain seq x y z
N MET A 1 2.26 -4.49 -18.47
CA MET A 1 2.64 -5.12 -17.18
C MET A 1 3.07 -3.99 -16.27
N ARG A 2 2.27 -3.56 -15.27
CA ARG A 2 2.68 -2.44 -14.38
C ARG A 2 3.75 -2.96 -13.43
N ARG A 3 5.02 -2.57 -13.66
CA ARG A 3 6.11 -2.85 -12.70
C ARG A 3 5.96 -1.89 -11.52
N ARG A 4 6.13 -2.40 -10.30
CA ARG A 4 6.29 -1.57 -9.10
C ARG A 4 7.66 -0.89 -9.19
N THR A 5 7.67 0.40 -9.47
CA THR A 5 8.83 1.27 -9.32
C THR A 5 8.78 1.84 -7.91
N GLN A 6 9.69 1.39 -7.04
CA GLN A 6 9.88 2.00 -5.74
C GLN A 6 11.29 2.57 -5.72
N LEU A 7 11.39 3.88 -5.90
CA LEU A 7 12.65 4.59 -5.73
C LEU A 7 12.81 4.90 -4.25
N VAL A 8 13.66 4.15 -3.56
CA VAL A 8 14.04 4.43 -2.18
C VAL A 8 15.38 5.15 -2.23
N GLY A 9 15.34 6.49 -2.22
CA GLY A 9 16.51 7.36 -2.31
C GLY A 9 16.66 8.05 -3.66
N PHE A 10 17.05 9.32 -3.60
CA PHE A 10 17.38 10.14 -4.77
C PHE A 10 18.90 10.23 -4.86
N GLU A 11 19.46 9.79 -5.98
CA GLU A 11 20.91 9.85 -6.20
C GLU A 11 21.28 11.19 -6.81
N PHE A 12 22.33 11.84 -6.30
CA PHE A 12 22.89 13.01 -6.97
C PHE A 12 23.56 12.58 -8.27
N GLY A 13 23.20 13.20 -9.40
CA GLY A 13 23.70 12.81 -10.72
C GLY A 13 22.62 12.78 -11.80
N TYR A 14 22.94 12.18 -12.95
CA TYR A 14 22.08 12.24 -14.14
C TYR A 14 20.69 11.61 -13.94
N TRP A 15 20.61 10.57 -13.10
CA TRP A 15 19.37 9.84 -12.85
C TRP A 15 18.39 10.59 -11.94
N LYS A 16 18.85 11.58 -11.17
CA LYS A 16 17.99 12.33 -10.24
C LYS A 16 16.76 12.90 -10.93
N HIS A 17 16.96 13.54 -12.08
CA HIS A 17 15.85 14.13 -12.82
C HIS A 17 14.84 13.08 -13.30
N VAL A 18 15.33 11.90 -13.72
CA VAL A 18 14.49 10.76 -14.10
C VAL A 18 13.72 10.24 -12.88
N GLN A 19 14.34 10.20 -11.70
CA GLN A 19 13.69 9.76 -10.47
C GLN A 19 12.52 10.65 -10.07
N TYR A 20 12.69 11.98 -10.15
CA TYR A 20 11.60 12.95 -9.92
C TYR A 20 10.48 12.74 -10.96
N CYS A 21 10.85 12.74 -12.24
CA CYS A 21 9.90 12.55 -13.33
C CYS A 21 9.12 11.25 -13.17
N ALA A 22 9.79 10.13 -12.86
CA ALA A 22 9.15 8.84 -12.71
C ALA A 22 8.17 8.79 -11.55
N GLU A 23 8.57 9.28 -10.38
CA GLU A 23 7.72 9.26 -9.20
C GLU A 23 6.42 10.05 -9.41
N PHE A 24 6.52 11.26 -9.95
CA PHE A 24 5.33 12.10 -10.11
C PHE A 24 4.49 11.73 -11.33
N THR A 25 5.10 11.29 -12.43
CA THR A 25 4.34 10.82 -13.61
C THR A 25 3.56 9.55 -13.27
N ASP A 26 4.15 8.60 -12.54
CA ASP A 26 3.45 7.39 -12.11
C ASP A 26 2.26 7.71 -11.19
N ASN A 27 2.40 8.72 -10.31
CA ASN A 27 1.33 9.18 -9.45
C ASN A 27 0.21 9.90 -10.24
N ALA A 28 0.57 10.76 -11.19
CA ALA A 28 -0.36 11.43 -12.09
C ALA A 28 -1.18 10.41 -12.90
N LEU A 29 -0.53 9.41 -13.50
CA LEU A 29 -1.21 8.35 -14.25
C LEU A 29 -2.18 7.54 -13.38
N ASP A 30 -1.77 7.19 -12.15
CA ASP A 30 -2.66 6.52 -11.19
C ASP A 30 -3.88 7.41 -10.83
N ALA A 31 -3.69 8.73 -10.72
CA ALA A 31 -4.74 9.70 -10.38
C ALA A 31 -5.75 9.88 -11.53
N ILE A 32 -5.27 10.05 -12.77
CA ILE A 32 -6.12 10.17 -13.98
C ILE A 32 -6.93 8.89 -14.19
N GLU A 33 -6.29 7.71 -14.11
CA GLU A 33 -7.00 6.43 -14.23
C GLU A 33 -8.05 6.26 -13.13
N SER A 34 -7.72 6.64 -11.88
CA SER A 34 -8.64 6.55 -10.76
C SER A 34 -9.84 7.48 -10.91
N PHE A 35 -9.63 8.68 -11.46
CA PHE A 35 -10.68 9.62 -11.78
C PHE A 35 -11.62 9.02 -12.83
N GLN A 36 -11.07 8.58 -13.97
CA GLN A 36 -11.87 7.99 -15.04
C GLN A 36 -12.68 6.78 -14.58
N TRP A 37 -12.10 5.89 -13.76
CA TRP A 37 -12.85 4.75 -13.24
C TRP A 37 -14.00 5.14 -12.31
N LYS A 38 -13.87 6.21 -11.52
CA LYS A 38 -14.96 6.72 -10.67
C LYS A 38 -16.06 7.35 -11.53
N GLU A 39 -15.69 8.15 -12.52
CA GLU A 39 -16.66 8.82 -13.40
C GLU A 39 -17.43 7.83 -14.29
N LEU A 40 -16.78 6.75 -14.76
CA LEU A 40 -17.44 5.68 -15.51
C LEU A 40 -18.47 4.88 -14.69
N GLN A 41 -18.46 4.98 -13.36
CA GLN A 41 -19.47 4.36 -12.49
C GLN A 41 -20.71 5.25 -12.28
N LYS A 42 -20.64 6.53 -12.67
CA LYS A 42 -21.76 7.46 -12.57
C LYS A 42 -22.57 7.39 -13.87
N ASP A 43 -23.90 7.25 -13.74
CA ASP A 43 -24.79 7.11 -14.90
C ASP A 43 -24.76 8.33 -15.84
N GLU A 44 -24.57 9.55 -15.30
CA GLU A 44 -24.57 10.82 -16.04
C GLU A 44 -23.33 11.70 -15.76
N SER A 45 -22.12 11.16 -15.82
CA SER A 45 -20.91 11.99 -15.71
C SER A 45 -20.71 12.87 -16.96
N LYS A 46 -20.62 14.19 -16.74
CA LYS A 46 -20.30 15.22 -17.75
C LYS A 46 -18.80 15.47 -17.90
N ILE A 47 -18.00 15.02 -16.93
CA ILE A 47 -16.56 15.31 -16.79
C ILE A 47 -15.70 14.06 -17.05
N LYS A 48 -16.33 12.95 -17.44
CA LYS A 48 -15.60 11.77 -17.90
C LYS A 48 -14.84 12.10 -19.18
N PHE A 49 -13.62 11.59 -19.30
CA PHE A 49 -12.88 11.70 -20.54
C PHE A 49 -13.60 10.91 -21.64
N SER A 50 -13.95 11.59 -22.73
CA SER A 50 -14.74 11.04 -23.83
C SER A 50 -13.97 11.08 -25.15
N LEU A 51 -14.44 10.31 -26.14
CA LEU A 51 -13.85 10.23 -27.49
C LEU A 51 -14.31 11.37 -28.40
N ASP A 52 -15.52 11.90 -28.15
CA ASP A 52 -16.18 12.88 -29.04
C ASP A 52 -15.46 14.24 -29.07
N GLN A 53 -14.44 14.40 -28.22
CA GLN A 53 -13.64 15.61 -28.06
C GLN A 53 -12.35 15.61 -28.90
N GLU A 54 -12.11 14.59 -29.75
CA GLU A 54 -10.95 14.51 -30.67
C GLU A 54 -10.84 15.72 -31.63
N LEU A 55 -11.94 16.41 -31.93
CA LEU A 55 -11.98 17.59 -32.81
C LEU A 55 -11.29 18.84 -32.25
N PHE A 56 -11.05 18.93 -30.94
CA PHE A 56 -10.38 20.10 -30.30
C PHE A 56 -8.86 19.99 -30.26
N LEU A 57 -8.32 18.88 -30.77
CA LEU A 57 -6.94 18.50 -30.55
C LEU A 57 -5.92 19.21 -31.47
N GLU A 58 -6.33 20.13 -32.34
CA GLU A 58 -5.43 20.73 -33.34
C GLU A 58 -4.35 21.66 -32.75
N LYS A 59 -4.46 22.11 -31.49
CA LYS A 59 -3.47 22.95 -30.80
C LYS A 59 -3.05 22.36 -29.45
N PHE A 60 -1.93 21.64 -29.41
CA PHE A 60 -1.37 21.09 -28.17
C PHE A 60 -0.14 21.84 -27.64
N SER A 61 0.41 22.80 -28.39
CA SER A 61 1.63 23.48 -27.97
C SER A 61 1.35 24.55 -26.94
N ILE A 62 1.89 24.36 -25.74
CA ILE A 62 1.89 25.34 -24.65
C ILE A 62 2.72 26.56 -25.09
N LEU A 63 3.84 26.33 -25.78
CA LEU A 63 4.75 27.38 -26.21
C LEU A 63 4.20 28.23 -27.37
N GLU A 64 3.48 27.64 -28.31
CA GLU A 64 2.82 28.39 -29.39
C GLU A 64 1.63 29.18 -28.85
N SER A 65 0.81 28.59 -27.99
CA SER A 65 -0.34 29.26 -27.37
C SER A 65 0.11 30.43 -26.48
N ALA A 66 1.17 30.27 -25.69
CA ALA A 66 1.75 31.37 -24.91
C ALA A 66 2.34 32.50 -25.78
N LYS A 67 2.83 32.18 -27.00
CA LYS A 67 3.29 33.20 -27.96
C LYS A 67 2.14 33.92 -28.65
N GLU A 68 1.03 33.21 -28.94
CA GLU A 68 -0.21 33.79 -29.47
C GLU A 68 -0.87 34.73 -28.45
N GLU A 69 -0.95 34.32 -27.18
CA GLU A 69 -1.46 35.16 -26.09
C GLU A 69 -0.60 36.41 -25.88
N LYS A 70 0.73 36.28 -25.81
CA LYS A 70 1.62 37.46 -25.71
C LYS A 70 1.47 38.40 -26.91
N LYS A 71 1.24 37.88 -28.11
CA LYS A 71 0.91 38.71 -29.30
C LYS A 71 -0.44 39.41 -29.13
N SER A 72 -1.47 38.71 -28.66
CA SER A 72 -2.81 39.27 -28.46
C SER A 72 -2.82 40.37 -27.39
N GLN A 73 -2.12 40.18 -26.28
CA GLN A 73 -1.94 41.20 -25.24
C GLN A 73 -1.20 42.43 -25.76
N HIS A 74 -0.19 42.24 -26.61
CA HIS A 74 0.53 43.35 -27.25
C HIS A 74 -0.38 44.13 -28.20
N LEU A 75 -1.18 43.44 -29.02
CA LEU A 75 -2.18 44.02 -29.91
C LEU A 75 -3.27 44.78 -29.15
N ASP A 76 -3.76 44.26 -28.02
CA ASP A 76 -4.73 44.94 -27.17
C ASP A 76 -4.12 46.19 -26.51
N SER A 77 -2.86 46.12 -26.07
CA SER A 77 -2.15 47.28 -25.50
C SER A 77 -1.91 48.38 -26.54
N GLU A 78 -1.62 48.00 -27.78
CA GLU A 78 -1.37 48.89 -28.92
C GLU A 78 -2.70 49.48 -29.44
N ALA A 79 -3.77 48.69 -29.48
CA ALA A 79 -5.13 49.17 -29.75
C ALA A 79 -5.61 50.14 -28.67
N LYS A 80 -5.31 49.87 -27.40
CA LYS A 80 -5.63 50.77 -26.27
C LYS A 80 -4.83 52.07 -26.32
N GLN A 81 -3.56 52.03 -26.72
CA GLN A 81 -2.75 53.23 -26.99
C GLN A 81 -3.26 54.02 -28.19
N THR A 82 -3.68 53.34 -29.26
CA THR A 82 -4.22 53.97 -30.46
C THR A 82 -5.57 54.63 -30.17
N LEU A 83 -6.44 53.97 -29.39
CA LEU A 83 -7.69 54.53 -28.89
C LEU A 83 -7.43 55.74 -27.97
N MET A 84 -6.46 55.67 -27.06
CA MET A 84 -6.09 56.82 -26.21
C MET A 84 -5.58 58.02 -27.03
N HIS A 85 -4.90 57.77 -28.15
CA HIS A 85 -4.45 58.79 -29.08
C HIS A 85 -5.59 59.36 -29.95
N GLU A 86 -6.57 58.54 -30.34
CA GLU A 86 -7.77 58.97 -31.08
C GLU A 86 -8.76 59.76 -30.21
N PHE A 87 -8.86 59.45 -28.91
CA PHE A 87 -9.73 60.18 -27.98
C PHE A 87 -9.10 61.43 -27.36
N GLY A 88 -7.86 61.78 -27.74
CA GLY A 88 -7.25 63.06 -27.37
C GLY A 88 -7.12 63.29 -25.86
N ILE A 89 -6.94 62.23 -25.06
CA ILE A 89 -6.71 62.37 -23.62
C ILE A 89 -5.20 62.55 -23.42
N GLY A 90 -4.77 63.81 -23.52
CA GLY A 90 -3.46 64.24 -23.09
C GLY A 90 -3.30 64.08 -21.57
N SER A 91 -2.13 63.61 -21.16
CA SER A 91 -1.69 63.55 -19.76
C SER A 91 -1.78 64.91 -19.08
N THR A 92 -2.62 65.02 -18.05
CA THR A 92 -2.56 66.10 -17.06
C THR A 92 -2.55 65.50 -15.66
N GLU A 93 -1.41 65.66 -15.00
CA GLU A 93 -1.29 65.66 -13.55
C GLU A 93 -2.27 66.69 -12.97
N ALA A 94 -3.10 66.28 -12.01
CA ALA A 94 -3.86 67.20 -11.17
C ALA A 94 -4.09 66.58 -9.80
N GLU A 95 -3.42 67.18 -8.81
CA GLU A 95 -3.66 67.07 -7.38
C GLU A 95 -5.13 67.32 -7.05
N VAL A 96 -5.69 66.54 -6.12
CA VAL A 96 -6.87 66.96 -5.36
C VAL A 96 -6.64 66.66 -3.88
N SER A 97 -6.69 67.74 -3.11
CA SER A 97 -6.47 67.87 -1.69
C SER A 97 -7.69 67.47 -0.84
N PHE A 98 -7.38 67.08 0.39
CA PHE A 98 -8.26 66.67 1.49
C PHE A 98 -9.24 67.75 1.99
N THR A 99 -10.37 67.31 2.55
CA THR A 99 -11.04 67.96 3.70
C THR A 99 -11.58 66.90 4.68
N GLN A 100 -11.25 67.09 5.97
CA GLN A 100 -11.52 66.25 7.16
C GLN A 100 -13.00 66.35 7.62
N GLU A 101 -13.61 65.42 8.37
CA GLU A 101 -13.46 65.11 9.82
C GLU A 101 -14.49 64.02 10.23
N PRO A 102 -14.48 63.41 11.46
CA PRO A 102 -13.44 63.39 12.48
C PRO A 102 -13.05 61.98 12.97
N GLU A 103 -11.92 61.95 13.67
CA GLU A 103 -11.30 60.84 14.38
C GLU A 103 -12.18 60.22 15.50
N LEU A 104 -12.18 58.89 15.57
CA LEU A 104 -12.39 58.14 16.81
C LEU A 104 -11.08 57.43 17.15
N LYS A 105 -10.64 57.69 18.37
CA LYS A 105 -9.32 57.43 18.95
C LYS A 105 -8.86 55.98 18.83
N GLU A 106 -7.57 55.85 18.57
CA GLU A 106 -6.74 54.66 18.71
C GLU A 106 -6.86 54.03 20.11
N GLU A 107 -6.98 52.70 20.13
CA GLU A 107 -6.38 51.89 21.19
C GLU A 107 -5.30 51.02 20.53
N GLU A 108 -4.06 51.28 20.91
CA GLU A 108 -2.86 50.56 20.49
C GLU A 108 -2.94 49.07 20.84
N SER A 109 -3.09 48.21 19.84
CA SER A 109 -2.54 46.85 19.88
C SER A 109 -2.55 46.20 18.49
N GLY A 110 -1.38 46.03 17.86
CA GLY A 110 -1.19 44.93 16.91
C GLY A 110 -0.63 45.22 15.51
N GLU A 111 0.33 46.14 15.31
CA GLU A 111 1.00 46.34 14.00
C GLU A 111 1.83 45.14 13.48
N ILE A 112 1.78 43.98 14.13
CA ILE A 112 2.59 42.80 13.77
C ILE A 112 1.81 41.77 12.93
N SER A 113 0.47 41.85 12.81
CA SER A 113 -0.30 40.89 11.97
C SER A 113 -0.28 41.21 10.48
N ASP A 114 -0.39 42.48 10.09
CA ASP A 114 -0.74 42.83 8.70
C ASP A 114 0.39 42.53 7.71
N LYS A 115 1.65 42.71 8.13
CA LYS A 115 2.79 42.46 7.24
C LYS A 115 2.98 40.98 6.91
N ALA A 116 2.80 40.10 7.90
CA ALA A 116 2.96 38.66 7.70
C ALA A 116 1.81 38.08 6.85
N GLU A 117 0.59 38.60 7.01
CA GLU A 117 -0.55 38.22 6.18
C GLU A 117 -0.37 38.68 4.73
N LEU A 118 0.08 39.93 4.52
CA LEU A 118 0.41 40.44 3.18
C LEU A 118 1.52 39.62 2.49
N GLU A 119 2.58 39.25 3.21
CA GLU A 119 3.65 38.39 2.67
C GLU A 119 3.13 37.02 2.23
N VAL A 120 2.17 36.44 2.96
CA VAL A 120 1.53 35.18 2.60
C VAL A 120 0.65 35.36 1.36
N GLU A 121 -0.14 36.43 1.27
CA GLU A 121 -0.96 36.72 0.10
C GLU A 121 -0.13 36.91 -1.18
N GLU A 122 1.00 37.63 -1.08
CA GLU A 122 1.95 37.78 -2.18
C GLU A 122 2.54 36.44 -2.64
N GLU A 123 2.90 35.55 -1.71
CA GLU A 123 3.43 34.23 -2.05
C GLU A 123 2.34 33.34 -2.68
N VAL A 124 1.11 33.36 -2.16
CA VAL A 124 -0.03 32.65 -2.79
C VAL A 124 -0.22 33.13 -4.22
N LYS A 125 -0.15 34.45 -4.46
CA LYS A 125 -0.27 35.02 -5.79
C LYS A 125 0.85 34.54 -6.72
N ARG A 126 2.11 34.51 -6.25
CA ARG A 126 3.24 33.95 -7.01
C ARG A 126 3.01 32.48 -7.40
N ILE A 127 2.47 31.68 -6.48
CA ILE A 127 2.14 30.26 -6.74
C ILE A 127 1.06 30.14 -7.82
N ILE A 128 0.04 31.00 -7.79
CA ILE A 128 -1.02 31.04 -8.80
C ILE A 128 -0.45 31.41 -10.16
N ASP A 129 0.33 32.49 -10.24
CA ASP A 129 0.94 32.97 -11.49
C ASP A 129 1.83 31.88 -12.15
N ASP A 130 2.66 31.19 -11.36
CA ASP A 130 3.53 30.11 -11.87
C ASP A 130 2.75 28.92 -12.42
N MET A 131 1.65 28.57 -11.74
CA MET A 131 0.75 27.49 -12.12
C MET A 131 -0.04 27.86 -13.38
N GLU A 132 -0.56 29.08 -13.44
CA GLU A 132 -1.29 29.62 -14.58
C GLU A 132 -0.42 29.69 -15.84
N GLU A 133 0.86 30.07 -15.71
CA GLU A 133 1.81 30.05 -16.83
C GLU A 133 1.94 28.65 -17.47
N LEU A 134 1.74 27.58 -16.69
CA LEU A 134 1.78 26.21 -17.19
C LEU A 134 0.44 25.76 -17.80
N ILE A 135 -0.68 26.25 -17.25
CA ILE A 135 -2.01 25.71 -17.49
C ILE A 135 -2.83 26.53 -18.51
N ILE A 136 -2.83 27.86 -18.41
CA ILE A 136 -3.62 28.75 -19.28
C ILE A 136 -3.47 28.41 -20.78
N PRO A 137 -2.24 28.14 -21.30
CA PRO A 137 -2.06 27.82 -22.71
C PRO A 137 -2.87 26.60 -23.21
N ILE A 138 -3.35 25.74 -22.31
CA ILE A 138 -4.15 24.56 -22.62
C ILE A 138 -5.48 24.50 -21.85
N GLU A 139 -5.93 25.60 -21.25
CA GLU A 139 -7.16 25.66 -20.44
C GLU A 139 -8.38 25.10 -21.20
N SER A 140 -8.47 25.39 -22.50
CA SER A 140 -9.56 24.90 -23.35
C SER A 140 -9.69 23.37 -23.42
N ILE A 141 -8.60 22.63 -23.22
CA ILE A 141 -8.58 21.16 -23.32
C ILE A 141 -8.31 20.47 -21.97
N ILE A 142 -7.99 21.23 -20.91
CA ILE A 142 -7.47 20.67 -19.65
C ILE A 142 -8.49 19.79 -18.92
N ASP A 143 -9.78 20.09 -19.04
CA ASP A 143 -10.84 19.30 -18.39
C ASP A 143 -11.40 18.18 -19.29
N VAL A 144 -10.90 18.11 -20.52
CA VAL A 144 -11.47 17.32 -21.62
C VAL A 144 -10.54 16.18 -22.02
N GLU A 145 -9.24 16.47 -22.09
CA GLU A 145 -8.21 15.51 -22.44
C GLU A 145 -7.47 15.05 -21.18
N PRO A 146 -7.25 13.74 -20.94
CA PRO A 146 -6.40 13.29 -19.84
C PRO A 146 -4.95 13.74 -20.06
N ILE A 147 -4.47 14.69 -19.27
CA ILE A 147 -3.20 15.37 -19.48
C ILE A 147 -2.29 15.25 -18.25
N VAL A 148 -1.01 14.99 -18.52
CA VAL A 148 0.09 15.21 -17.59
C VAL A 148 1.06 16.22 -18.22
N ILE A 149 1.32 17.32 -17.52
CA ILE A 149 2.31 18.33 -17.94
C ILE A 149 3.50 18.24 -17.01
N ILE A 150 4.70 18.15 -17.57
CA ILE A 150 5.96 18.12 -16.82
C ILE A 150 6.85 19.23 -17.35
N ARG A 151 7.27 20.14 -16.48
CA ARG A 151 8.18 21.25 -16.82
C ARG A 151 9.39 21.21 -15.90
N ILE A 152 10.57 21.32 -16.48
CA ILE A 152 11.81 21.51 -15.72
C ILE A 152 12.40 22.85 -16.14
N ARG A 153 12.84 23.67 -15.19
CA ARG A 153 13.56 24.92 -15.42
C ARG A 153 14.95 24.84 -14.81
N GLU A 154 15.96 25.30 -15.55
CA GLU A 154 17.34 25.44 -15.06
C GLU A 154 17.57 26.89 -14.63
N SER A 155 18.20 27.08 -13.47
CA SER A 155 18.67 28.38 -12.99
C SER A 155 20.07 28.24 -12.39
N GLU A 156 20.78 29.37 -12.28
CA GLU A 156 22.04 29.38 -11.53
C GLU A 156 21.79 29.00 -10.07
N ALA A 157 22.68 28.16 -9.53
CA ALA A 157 22.62 27.78 -8.13
C ALA A 157 23.17 28.93 -7.26
N PRO A 158 22.50 29.30 -6.14
CA PRO A 158 23.04 30.28 -5.20
C PRO A 158 24.45 29.89 -4.76
N SER A 159 25.38 30.85 -4.81
CA SER A 159 26.79 30.62 -4.49
C SER A 159 26.99 29.98 -3.11
N LEU A 160 26.19 30.40 -2.12
CA LEU A 160 26.15 29.85 -0.76
C LEU A 160 25.86 28.33 -0.72
N LEU A 161 24.97 27.85 -1.57
CA LEU A 161 24.58 26.43 -1.60
C LEU A 161 25.62 25.57 -2.33
N THR A 162 26.36 26.17 -3.27
CA THR A 162 27.40 25.46 -4.04
C THR A 162 28.73 25.33 -3.31
N SER A 163 29.05 26.21 -2.35
CA SER A 163 30.34 26.19 -1.64
C SER A 163 30.53 24.95 -0.76
N GLU A 164 29.45 24.34 -0.29
CA GLU A 164 29.50 23.13 0.55
C GLU A 164 29.52 21.83 -0.29
N ILE A 165 29.02 21.88 -1.52
CA ILE A 165 28.97 20.73 -2.41
C ILE A 165 30.29 20.69 -3.19
N SER A 166 31.18 19.76 -2.85
CA SER A 166 32.52 19.57 -3.47
C SER A 166 32.51 19.25 -4.99
N GLN A 167 31.35 19.39 -5.66
CA GLN A 167 31.16 19.05 -7.07
C GLN A 167 31.19 20.30 -7.94
N LYS A 168 31.99 20.26 -9.01
CA LYS A 168 31.99 21.29 -10.06
C LYS A 168 30.73 21.14 -10.92
N ASN A 169 30.09 22.25 -11.31
CA ASN A 169 28.89 22.32 -12.19
C ASN A 169 27.56 21.87 -11.57
N VAL A 170 27.28 22.32 -10.35
CA VAL A 170 25.94 22.18 -9.73
C VAL A 170 25.03 23.30 -10.24
N MET A 171 23.84 22.94 -10.68
CA MET A 171 22.78 23.85 -11.12
C MET A 171 21.56 23.71 -10.22
N SER A 172 20.73 24.76 -10.20
CA SER A 172 19.44 24.75 -9.52
C SER A 172 18.35 24.40 -10.53
N TYR A 173 17.41 23.55 -10.13
CA TYR A 173 16.30 23.12 -10.96
C TYR A 173 14.97 23.34 -10.26
N THR A 174 13.99 23.82 -11.03
CA THR A 174 12.58 23.79 -10.64
C THR A 174 11.91 22.67 -11.42
N PHE A 175 11.34 21.68 -10.73
CA PHE A 175 10.52 20.63 -11.31
C PHE A 175 9.06 20.94 -11.00
N GLU A 176 8.23 20.97 -12.04
CA GLU A 176 6.82 21.25 -11.97
C GLU A 176 6.07 20.14 -12.70
N ILE A 177 4.96 19.71 -12.11
CA ILE A 177 4.08 18.73 -12.72
C ILE A 177 2.63 19.09 -12.42
N PHE A 178 1.79 18.95 -13.44
CA PHE A 178 0.35 19.02 -13.31
C PHE A 178 -0.30 17.75 -13.88
N ASP A 179 -1.32 17.25 -13.18
CA ASP A 179 -2.24 16.24 -13.69
C ASP A 179 -3.68 16.68 -13.47
N ASN A 180 -4.57 16.34 -14.41
CA ASN A 180 -6.01 16.51 -14.25
C ASN A 180 -6.67 15.23 -13.70
N GLY A 181 -6.05 14.58 -12.72
CA GLY A 181 -6.58 13.39 -12.07
C GLY A 181 -7.64 13.71 -11.01
N THR A 182 -7.79 12.81 -10.02
CA THR A 182 -8.82 12.96 -8.97
C THR A 182 -8.67 14.21 -8.11
N GLY A 183 -7.45 14.78 -8.07
CA GLY A 183 -7.06 15.73 -7.04
C GLY A 183 -7.11 15.15 -5.62
N MET A 184 -6.89 16.01 -4.64
CA MET A 184 -6.91 15.72 -3.22
C MET A 184 -7.82 16.71 -2.50
N ALA A 185 -8.65 16.20 -1.58
CA ALA A 185 -9.36 17.05 -0.65
C ALA A 185 -8.37 17.69 0.34
N LYS A 186 -8.77 18.81 0.96
CA LYS A 186 -7.98 19.56 1.94
C LYS A 186 -7.40 18.70 3.06
N VAL A 187 -8.13 17.67 3.52
CA VAL A 187 -7.70 16.72 4.56
C VAL A 187 -6.60 15.78 4.05
N ASP A 188 -6.67 15.35 2.80
CA ASP A 188 -5.66 14.46 2.22
C ASP A 188 -4.39 15.23 1.81
N LEU A 189 -4.54 16.47 1.33
CA LEU A 189 -3.41 17.36 1.11
C LEU A 189 -2.62 17.61 2.40
N ARG A 190 -3.28 17.66 3.57
CA ARG A 190 -2.59 17.72 4.87
C ARG A 190 -1.73 16.49 5.17
N LYS A 191 -2.08 15.32 4.63
CA LYS A 191 -1.30 14.07 4.78
C LYS A 191 -0.21 13.94 3.72
N PHE A 192 -0.41 14.50 2.53
CA PHE A 192 0.45 14.33 1.37
C PHE A 192 1.89 14.79 1.61
N GLY A 193 2.89 13.92 1.49
CA GLY A 193 4.28 14.26 1.82
C GLY A 193 4.73 13.84 3.22
N ARG A 194 3.84 13.25 4.03
CA ARG A 194 4.22 12.45 5.19
C ARG A 194 4.55 11.03 4.73
N TYR A 195 5.67 10.50 5.21
CA TYR A 195 6.07 9.11 5.01
C TYR A 195 5.01 8.16 5.55
N LEU A 196 4.78 7.06 4.81
CA LEU A 196 3.82 5.99 5.13
C LEU A 196 2.34 6.44 5.18
N ALA A 197 2.04 7.69 4.82
CA ALA A 197 0.67 8.18 4.70
C ALA A 197 0.15 7.97 3.27
N SER A 198 -0.03 6.70 2.88
CA SER A 198 -0.46 6.31 1.53
C SER A 198 -1.90 5.79 1.52
N SER A 199 -2.69 6.24 0.56
CA SER A 199 -3.98 5.61 0.23
C SER A 199 -3.81 4.27 -0.50
N LYS A 200 -2.62 4.01 -1.09
CA LYS A 200 -2.32 2.82 -1.90
C LYS A 200 -1.93 1.58 -1.07
N SER A 201 -1.67 1.73 0.23
CA SER A 201 -1.22 0.63 1.11
C SER A 201 -2.33 -0.04 1.91
N LEU A 202 -3.56 0.48 1.85
CA LEU A 202 -4.70 -0.06 2.63
C LEU A 202 -5.13 -1.45 2.15
N GLU A 203 -5.07 -1.69 0.85
CA GLU A 203 -5.60 -2.90 0.24
C GLU A 203 -4.64 -3.46 -0.83
N LEU A 204 -4.60 -4.79 -0.94
CA LEU A 204 -3.70 -5.50 -1.85
C LEU A 204 -4.24 -5.40 -3.29
N LYS A 205 -3.84 -4.32 -3.96
CA LYS A 205 -4.19 -3.97 -5.34
C LYS A 205 -2.92 -3.68 -6.15
N GLN A 206 -3.00 -3.88 -7.46
CA GLN A 206 -1.93 -3.45 -8.36
C GLN A 206 -1.98 -1.93 -8.55
N THR A 207 -0.91 -1.26 -8.13
CA THR A 207 -0.69 0.18 -8.22
C THR A 207 0.75 0.43 -8.70
N ARG A 208 1.06 1.63 -9.24
CA ARG A 208 2.43 1.97 -9.65
C ARG A 208 3.33 2.17 -8.42
N GLY A 209 2.85 2.94 -7.42
CA GLY A 209 3.46 3.09 -6.09
C GLY A 209 2.78 2.22 -5.02
N SER A 210 3.50 1.84 -3.95
CA SER A 210 2.99 0.88 -2.95
C SER A 210 3.01 1.36 -1.49
N GLN A 211 4.19 1.71 -0.96
CA GLN A 211 4.39 1.91 0.48
C GLN A 211 4.30 3.38 0.96
N GLY A 212 4.11 4.34 0.06
CA GLY A 212 4.04 5.76 0.44
C GLY A 212 5.39 6.42 0.76
N PHE A 213 6.47 5.95 0.15
CA PHE A 213 7.80 6.55 0.30
C PHE A 213 8.16 7.54 -0.80
N GLY A 214 7.58 7.40 -2.00
CA GLY A 214 8.05 8.07 -3.20
C GLY A 214 8.01 9.60 -3.13
N SER A 215 6.82 10.22 -3.18
CA SER A 215 6.67 11.68 -3.07
C SER A 215 7.33 12.26 -1.80
N PRO A 216 7.16 11.68 -0.59
CA PRO A 216 7.88 12.15 0.60
C PRO A 216 9.41 12.13 0.47
N SER A 217 9.98 11.15 -0.24
CA SER A 217 11.43 11.08 -0.48
C SER A 217 11.90 12.17 -1.45
N ALA A 218 11.11 12.47 -2.49
CA ALA A 218 11.39 13.58 -3.40
C ALA A 218 11.32 14.92 -2.66
N PHE A 219 10.34 15.08 -1.77
CA PHE A 219 10.20 16.28 -0.94
C PHE A 219 11.39 16.48 -0.02
N SER A 220 11.82 15.43 0.67
CA SER A 220 12.99 15.50 1.55
C SER A 220 14.27 15.82 0.77
N ASP A 221 14.48 15.22 -0.41
CA ASP A 221 15.63 15.53 -1.26
C ASP A 221 15.62 16.98 -1.78
N ALA A 222 14.47 17.47 -2.26
CA ALA A 222 14.30 18.85 -2.72
C ALA A 222 14.66 19.86 -1.62
N GLN A 223 14.08 19.65 -0.42
CA GLN A 223 14.34 20.46 0.77
C GLN A 223 15.81 20.39 1.21
N ASN A 224 16.40 19.20 1.24
CA ASN A 224 17.77 19.03 1.71
C ASN A 224 18.79 19.66 0.76
N THR A 225 18.49 19.72 -0.54
CA THR A 225 19.41 20.30 -1.52
C THR A 225 19.27 21.82 -1.66
N THR A 226 18.06 22.38 -1.53
CA THR A 226 17.85 23.84 -1.76
C THR A 226 17.43 24.62 -0.53
N GLY A 227 16.98 23.96 0.53
CA GLY A 227 16.32 24.60 1.68
C GLY A 227 14.97 25.23 1.35
N LYS A 228 14.44 25.04 0.13
CA LYS A 228 13.16 25.60 -0.31
C LYS A 228 11.99 24.67 0.06
N PRO A 229 10.80 25.23 0.30
CA PRO A 229 9.60 24.46 0.62
C PRO A 229 9.03 23.75 -0.60
N ILE A 230 8.08 22.83 -0.32
CA ILE A 230 7.24 22.17 -1.32
C ILE A 230 6.00 22.99 -1.53
N ILE A 231 5.65 23.22 -2.80
CA ILE A 231 4.39 23.85 -3.21
C ILE A 231 3.48 22.76 -3.78
N ALA A 232 2.24 22.73 -3.29
CA ALA A 232 1.21 21.82 -3.78
C ALA A 232 -0.14 22.53 -3.88
N VAL A 233 -0.75 22.50 -5.06
CA VAL A 233 -2.12 22.96 -5.33
C VAL A 233 -2.93 21.76 -5.78
N SER A 234 -4.13 21.55 -5.24
CA SER A 234 -4.96 20.41 -5.64
C SER A 234 -6.44 20.71 -5.51
N LYS A 235 -7.24 20.17 -6.43
CA LYS A 235 -8.69 20.35 -6.49
C LYS A 235 -9.37 19.05 -6.86
N THR A 236 -10.37 18.65 -6.09
CA THR A 236 -11.30 17.56 -6.47
C THR A 236 -12.45 18.13 -7.28
N ALA A 237 -13.00 17.35 -8.21
CA ALA A 237 -14.12 17.80 -9.07
C ALA A 237 -15.38 18.26 -8.30
N ASP A 238 -15.55 17.80 -7.06
CA ASP A 238 -16.67 18.16 -6.20
C ASP A 238 -16.47 19.51 -5.47
N ASN A 239 -15.28 20.11 -5.55
CA ASN A 239 -14.95 21.37 -4.88
C ASN A 239 -14.94 22.54 -5.87
N VAL A 240 -15.44 23.70 -5.42
CA VAL A 240 -15.42 24.94 -6.21
C VAL A 240 -14.00 25.51 -6.30
N TYR A 241 -13.33 25.60 -5.15
CA TYR A 241 -11.98 26.16 -5.03
C TYR A 241 -10.91 25.06 -4.97
N ALA A 242 -9.72 25.37 -5.50
CA ALA A 242 -8.52 24.57 -5.29
C ALA A 242 -7.94 24.85 -3.90
N THR A 243 -7.22 23.90 -3.32
CA THR A 243 -6.48 24.11 -2.08
C THR A 243 -4.99 24.26 -2.39
N VAL A 244 -4.39 25.39 -2.02
CA VAL A 244 -2.94 25.65 -2.07
C VAL A 244 -2.29 25.36 -0.72
N SER A 245 -1.07 24.86 -0.73
CA SER A 245 -0.23 24.74 0.47
C SER A 245 1.24 24.85 0.14
N GLU A 246 2.00 25.47 1.04
CA GLU A 246 3.45 25.56 0.98
C GLU A 246 4.04 25.08 2.31
N PHE A 247 4.90 24.05 2.28
CA PHE A 247 5.33 23.38 3.50
C PHE A 247 6.70 22.70 3.41
N PHE A 248 7.27 22.44 4.58
CA PHE A 248 8.40 21.54 4.80
C PHE A 248 7.93 20.23 5.46
N THR A 249 8.57 19.12 5.11
CA THR A 249 8.42 17.84 5.83
C THR A 249 9.56 17.68 6.83
N THR A 250 9.24 17.61 8.12
CA THR A 250 10.24 17.54 9.20
C THR A 250 10.73 16.11 9.44
N SER A 251 11.86 15.98 10.15
CA SER A 251 12.41 14.68 10.58
C SER A 251 11.47 13.87 11.49
N LYS A 252 10.50 14.53 12.14
CA LYS A 252 9.43 13.89 12.92
C LYS A 252 8.28 13.37 12.06
N ASN A 253 8.41 13.45 10.74
CA ASN A 253 7.36 13.08 9.78
C ASN A 253 6.07 13.92 9.95
N GLU A 254 6.25 15.22 10.14
CA GLU A 254 5.19 16.23 10.29
C GLU A 254 5.39 17.36 9.28
N LYS A 255 4.32 18.06 8.93
CA LYS A 255 4.40 19.24 8.07
C LYS A 255 4.56 20.51 8.88
N LYS A 256 5.55 21.32 8.52
CA LYS A 256 5.64 22.73 8.94
C LYS A 256 5.19 23.60 7.77
N TYR A 257 4.05 24.27 7.91
CA TYR A 257 3.50 25.11 6.86
C TYR A 257 4.13 26.50 6.90
N LEU A 258 4.45 27.03 5.72
CA LEU A 258 4.60 28.46 5.47
C LEU A 258 3.23 29.03 5.10
N ILE A 259 2.54 28.34 4.18
CA ILE A 259 1.17 28.62 3.80
C ILE A 259 0.34 27.39 4.17
N HIS A 260 -0.57 27.57 5.14
CA HIS A 260 -1.51 26.53 5.50
C HIS A 260 -2.44 26.21 4.32
N PRO A 261 -3.04 25.00 4.28
CA PRO A 261 -4.01 24.66 3.24
C PRO A 261 -5.14 25.70 3.19
N SER A 262 -5.15 26.51 2.14
CA SER A 262 -6.05 27.65 1.91
C SER A 262 -6.70 27.52 0.54
N ASP A 263 -7.87 28.14 0.38
CA ASP A 263 -8.68 27.97 -0.82
C ASP A 263 -8.36 29.10 -1.83
N ILE A 264 -8.18 28.74 -3.09
CA ILE A 264 -7.84 29.66 -4.20
C ILE A 264 -8.66 29.33 -5.45
N ASP A 265 -8.81 30.31 -6.33
CA ASP A 265 -9.30 30.08 -7.68
C ASP A 265 -8.26 29.31 -8.52
N SER A 266 -8.74 28.61 -9.55
CA SER A 266 -7.89 27.76 -10.37
C SER A 266 -8.45 27.62 -11.79
N PRO A 267 -7.59 27.56 -12.82
CA PRO A 267 -7.99 27.42 -14.23
C PRO A 267 -8.31 25.98 -14.64
N PHE A 268 -8.57 25.09 -13.67
CA PHE A 268 -8.89 23.68 -13.93
C PHE A 268 -10.00 23.20 -12.99
N LEU A 269 -10.76 22.20 -13.43
CA LEU A 269 -11.87 21.65 -12.66
C LEU A 269 -11.40 20.66 -11.58
N HIS A 270 -10.41 19.83 -11.90
CA HIS A 270 -9.83 18.86 -10.98
C HIS A 270 -8.39 18.53 -11.36
N GLY A 271 -7.56 18.22 -10.36
CA GLY A 271 -6.16 17.92 -10.59
C GLY A 271 -5.24 18.23 -9.42
N THR A 272 -3.94 18.04 -9.67
CA THR A 272 -2.88 18.36 -8.71
C THR A 272 -1.70 19.00 -9.45
N TYR A 273 -1.25 20.14 -8.96
CA TYR A 273 -0.01 20.80 -9.35
C TYR A 273 1.01 20.70 -8.21
N ILE A 274 2.22 20.26 -8.52
CA ILE A 274 3.35 20.18 -7.59
C ILE A 274 4.54 20.92 -8.15
N LYS A 275 5.20 21.74 -7.32
CA LYS A 275 6.44 22.42 -7.64
C LYS A 275 7.51 22.14 -6.59
N LEU A 276 8.68 21.72 -7.05
CA LEU A 276 9.83 21.35 -6.24
C LEU A 276 11.08 22.04 -6.76
N ASN A 277 11.95 22.45 -5.84
CA ASN A 277 13.25 23.01 -6.16
C ASN A 277 14.34 22.07 -5.65
N TYR A 278 15.32 21.72 -6.48
CA TYR A 278 16.41 20.83 -6.10
C TYR A 278 17.72 21.23 -6.79
N LEU A 279 18.84 20.89 -6.16
CA LEU A 279 20.16 20.99 -6.79
C LEU A 279 20.54 19.66 -7.43
N ASN A 280 21.22 19.74 -8.57
CA ASN A 280 21.78 18.58 -9.25
C ASN A 280 22.95 18.94 -10.16
N VAL A 281 23.61 17.92 -10.73
CA VAL A 281 24.48 18.09 -11.90
C VAL A 281 23.71 18.70 -13.08
N LYS A 282 24.45 19.28 -14.03
CA LYS A 282 23.88 19.79 -15.27
C LYS A 282 23.01 18.74 -15.99
N TYR A 283 21.84 19.17 -16.44
CA TYR A 283 20.89 18.37 -17.20
C TYR A 283 21.53 17.79 -18.47
N ILE A 284 21.29 16.49 -18.72
CA ILE A 284 21.72 15.81 -19.95
C ILE A 284 20.48 15.31 -20.70
N ARG A 285 20.32 15.77 -21.94
CA ARG A 285 19.28 15.30 -22.87
C ARG A 285 19.42 13.80 -23.14
N GLY A 286 18.29 13.12 -23.25
CA GLY A 286 18.15 11.72 -23.62
C GLY A 286 17.68 10.83 -22.48
N TYR A 287 18.02 11.14 -21.23
CA TYR A 287 17.65 10.29 -20.08
C TYR A 287 16.17 10.40 -19.71
N ILE A 288 15.70 11.63 -19.43
CA ILE A 288 14.30 11.87 -19.08
C ILE A 288 13.41 11.66 -20.29
N GLU A 289 13.82 12.17 -21.45
CA GLU A 289 13.06 12.06 -22.68
C GLU A 289 12.80 10.59 -23.03
N LYS A 290 13.76 9.70 -22.78
CA LYS A 290 13.56 8.27 -23.01
C LYS A 290 12.55 7.67 -22.05
N TYR A 291 12.62 8.01 -20.77
CA TYR A 291 11.64 7.56 -19.78
C TYR A 291 10.22 8.05 -20.12
N ILE A 292 10.07 9.33 -20.49
CA ILE A 292 8.78 9.90 -20.87
C ILE A 292 8.25 9.25 -22.15
N GLU A 293 9.10 9.05 -23.17
CA GLU A 293 8.75 8.36 -24.41
C GLU A 293 8.21 6.94 -24.13
N GLU A 294 8.94 6.15 -23.34
CA GLU A 294 8.53 4.80 -22.94
C GLU A 294 7.23 4.81 -22.12
N THR A 295 7.09 5.79 -21.23
CA THR A 295 5.90 5.96 -20.39
C THR A 295 4.67 6.31 -21.23
N ALA A 296 4.80 7.24 -22.17
CA ALA A 296 3.73 7.61 -23.09
C ALA A 296 3.30 6.43 -23.97
N PHE A 297 4.27 5.65 -24.48
CA PHE A 297 3.97 4.46 -25.28
C PHE A 297 3.22 3.38 -24.48
N LEU A 298 3.58 3.17 -23.22
CA LEU A 298 2.92 2.19 -22.34
C LEU A 298 1.56 2.66 -21.80
N ASN A 299 1.30 3.98 -21.81
CA ASN A 299 0.08 4.60 -21.31
C ASN A 299 -0.56 5.45 -22.41
N SER A 300 -0.78 4.83 -23.58
CA SER A 300 -1.32 5.50 -24.76
C SER A 300 -2.73 6.08 -24.58
N HIS A 301 -3.38 5.86 -23.44
CA HIS A 301 -4.67 6.45 -23.06
C HIS A 301 -4.55 7.82 -22.36
N VAL A 302 -3.35 8.38 -22.23
CA VAL A 302 -3.08 9.70 -21.60
C VAL A 302 -2.15 10.52 -22.50
N THR A 303 -2.40 11.82 -22.59
CA THR A 303 -1.51 12.78 -23.25
C THR A 303 -0.44 13.26 -22.25
N ILE A 304 0.82 13.20 -22.63
CA ILE A 304 1.96 13.66 -21.81
C ILE A 304 2.68 14.80 -22.52
N ILE A 305 2.76 15.95 -21.87
CA ILE A 305 3.47 17.14 -22.36
C ILE A 305 4.72 17.32 -21.51
N TYR A 306 5.89 17.38 -22.15
CA TYR A 306 7.17 17.57 -21.48
C TYR A 306 7.87 18.82 -22.01
N ILE A 307 8.24 19.72 -21.11
CA ILE A 307 9.02 20.92 -21.38
C ILE A 307 10.39 20.76 -20.71
N ASP A 308 11.44 20.68 -21.53
CA ASP A 308 12.82 20.55 -21.06
C ASP A 308 13.37 21.87 -20.47
N PRO A 309 14.49 21.84 -19.74
CA PRO A 309 15.10 23.05 -19.17
C PRO A 309 15.55 24.11 -20.17
N TYR A 310 15.62 23.76 -21.46
CA TYR A 310 16.01 24.64 -22.54
C TYR A 310 14.81 25.20 -23.31
N GLY A 311 13.58 24.94 -22.83
CA GLY A 311 12.35 25.40 -23.46
C GLY A 311 11.94 24.61 -24.71
N ASN A 312 12.43 23.38 -24.90
CA ASN A 312 11.91 22.51 -25.95
C ASN A 312 10.74 21.70 -25.42
N GLU A 313 9.62 21.78 -26.14
CA GLU A 313 8.41 21.03 -25.85
C GLU A 313 8.34 19.73 -26.65
N LYS A 314 7.94 18.65 -25.99
CA LYS A 314 7.59 17.36 -26.60
C LYS A 314 6.21 16.96 -26.13
N ILE A 315 5.30 16.78 -27.09
CA ILE A 315 3.93 16.36 -26.84
C ILE A 315 3.76 14.92 -27.31
N TYR A 316 3.42 14.04 -26.38
CA TYR A 316 3.02 12.67 -26.67
C TYR A 316 1.51 12.56 -26.53
N ARG A 317 0.81 12.70 -27.65
CA ARG A 317 -0.65 12.66 -27.71
C ARG A 317 -1.15 11.25 -27.39
N ARG A 318 -2.28 11.18 -26.70
CA ARG A 318 -3.05 9.94 -26.50
C ARG A 318 -3.33 9.27 -27.86
N LEU A 319 -3.09 7.96 -27.93
CA LEU A 319 -3.30 7.11 -29.13
C LEU A 319 -4.38 6.04 -28.91
N ALA A 320 -4.84 5.85 -27.67
CA ALA A 320 -5.86 4.88 -27.31
C ALA A 320 -7.01 5.58 -26.60
N SER A 321 -8.22 5.22 -26.97
CA SER A 321 -9.41 5.84 -26.38
C SER A 321 -9.90 5.18 -25.11
N ALA A 322 -9.70 3.86 -25.00
CA ALA A 322 -10.14 3.10 -23.86
C ALA A 322 -9.09 3.12 -22.74
N PHE A 323 -9.54 3.48 -21.54
CA PHE A 323 -8.73 3.32 -20.34
C PHE A 323 -8.59 1.83 -19.98
N PRO A 324 -7.46 1.44 -19.36
CA PRO A 324 -7.31 0.08 -18.83
C PRO A 324 -8.38 -0.21 -17.78
N LYS A 325 -8.77 -1.48 -17.65
CA LYS A 325 -9.74 -1.89 -16.62
C LYS A 325 -9.17 -1.63 -15.23
N GLN A 326 -10.03 -1.15 -14.32
CA GLN A 326 -9.66 -0.94 -12.92
C GLN A 326 -9.11 -2.24 -12.31
N PRO A 327 -7.91 -2.21 -11.69
CA PRO A 327 -7.40 -3.36 -10.98
C PRO A 327 -8.32 -3.70 -9.80
N LYS A 328 -8.63 -4.98 -9.64
CA LYS A 328 -9.46 -5.49 -8.56
C LYS A 328 -8.61 -5.86 -7.36
N TYR A 329 -9.21 -5.79 -6.18
CA TYR A 329 -8.62 -6.32 -4.96
C TYR A 329 -8.40 -7.82 -5.09
N ALA A 330 -7.23 -8.28 -4.65
CA ALA A 330 -6.89 -9.69 -4.63
C ALA A 330 -6.56 -10.10 -3.19
N LYS A 331 -7.22 -11.16 -2.72
CA LYS A 331 -6.80 -11.82 -1.48
C LYS A 331 -5.39 -12.40 -1.68
N PRO A 332 -4.54 -12.44 -0.64
CA PRO A 332 -3.23 -13.09 -0.75
C PRO A 332 -3.38 -14.58 -1.08
N HIS A 333 -2.43 -15.11 -1.84
CA HIS A 333 -2.28 -16.55 -1.99
C HIS A 333 -1.53 -17.10 -0.75
N PRO A 334 -1.89 -18.28 -0.20
CA PRO A 334 -1.25 -18.83 1.00
C PRO A 334 0.27 -18.98 0.92
N THR A 335 0.84 -19.14 -0.28
CA THR A 335 2.30 -19.25 -0.48
C THR A 335 3.02 -17.90 -0.52
N SER A 336 2.29 -16.80 -0.60
CA SER A 336 2.83 -15.46 -0.79
C SER A 336 2.78 -14.61 0.48
N ILE A 337 2.26 -15.16 1.58
CA ILE A 337 2.12 -14.46 2.85
C ILE A 337 3.29 -14.78 3.78
N ASN A 338 3.79 -13.76 4.48
CA ASN A 338 4.78 -13.96 5.53
C ASN A 338 4.10 -14.29 6.86
N ILE A 339 4.87 -14.81 7.82
CA ILE A 339 4.32 -15.15 9.14
C ILE A 339 3.74 -13.93 9.86
N GLY A 340 4.36 -12.74 9.72
CA GLY A 340 3.86 -11.50 10.33
C GLY A 340 2.52 -11.07 9.74
N ASP A 341 2.41 -11.05 8.41
CA ASP A 341 1.16 -10.74 7.72
C ASP A 341 0.04 -11.72 8.13
N PHE A 342 0.39 -13.01 8.27
CA PHE A 342 -0.55 -14.03 8.74
C PHE A 342 -1.02 -13.78 10.17
N GLN A 343 -0.10 -13.43 11.09
CA GLN A 343 -0.44 -13.08 12.47
C GLN A 343 -1.36 -11.85 12.55
N ASP A 344 -1.10 -10.84 11.72
CA ASP A 344 -1.95 -9.65 11.62
C ASP A 344 -3.36 -10.02 11.15
N LEU A 345 -3.47 -10.88 10.13
CA LEU A 345 -4.76 -11.36 9.65
C LEU A 345 -5.51 -12.15 10.73
N VAL A 346 -4.83 -13.04 11.44
CA VAL A 346 -5.42 -13.84 12.53
C VAL A 346 -5.92 -12.94 13.66
N THR A 347 -5.11 -11.97 14.08
CA THR A 347 -5.43 -11.05 15.18
C THR A 347 -6.60 -10.12 14.85
N LYS A 348 -6.67 -9.64 13.60
CA LYS A 348 -7.75 -8.75 13.12
C LYS A 348 -9.03 -9.50 12.72
N SER A 349 -9.01 -10.83 12.73
CA SER A 349 -10.12 -11.63 12.21
C SER A 349 -11.30 -11.67 13.17
N GLU A 350 -12.47 -11.28 12.67
CA GLU A 350 -13.75 -11.39 13.40
C GLU A 350 -14.43 -12.76 13.20
N ASN A 351 -13.79 -13.68 12.47
CA ASN A 351 -14.37 -14.97 12.15
C ASN A 351 -14.55 -15.86 13.38
N LYS A 352 -15.68 -16.58 13.44
CA LYS A 352 -15.97 -17.52 14.55
C LYS A 352 -15.24 -18.86 14.44
N SER A 353 -14.60 -19.15 13.30
CA SER A 353 -13.85 -20.38 13.08
C SER A 353 -12.64 -20.14 12.19
N VAL A 354 -11.56 -20.88 12.43
CA VAL A 354 -10.35 -20.84 11.59
C VAL A 354 -10.65 -21.29 10.16
N SER A 355 -11.62 -22.19 9.95
CA SER A 355 -12.00 -22.62 8.61
C SER A 355 -12.64 -21.50 7.78
N ALA A 356 -13.49 -20.67 8.39
CA ALA A 356 -14.07 -19.50 7.73
C ALA A 356 -12.98 -18.46 7.42
N PHE A 357 -12.13 -18.19 8.41
CA PHE A 357 -10.97 -17.29 8.27
C PHE A 357 -10.10 -17.65 7.05
N LEU A 358 -9.73 -18.92 6.90
CA LEU A 358 -8.88 -19.38 5.79
C LEU A 358 -9.55 -19.21 4.41
N GLN A 359 -10.88 -19.35 4.33
CA GLN A 359 -11.63 -19.18 3.07
C GLN A 359 -11.83 -17.70 2.72
N GLU A 360 -12.01 -16.86 3.73
CA GLU A 360 -12.29 -15.44 3.54
C GLU A 360 -11.04 -14.62 3.29
N ASN A 361 -9.89 -15.01 3.84
CA ASN A 361 -8.67 -14.21 3.74
C ASN A 361 -7.70 -14.66 2.65
N PHE A 362 -7.91 -15.83 2.04
CA PHE A 362 -6.99 -16.37 1.02
C PHE A 362 -7.69 -16.75 -0.28
N VAL A 363 -7.01 -16.53 -1.41
CA VAL A 363 -7.47 -17.08 -2.69
C VAL A 363 -7.23 -18.59 -2.75
N ARG A 364 -8.05 -19.29 -3.55
CA ARG A 364 -7.92 -20.73 -3.84
C ARG A 364 -8.04 -21.65 -2.61
N VAL A 365 -8.55 -21.15 -1.49
CA VAL A 365 -8.86 -21.97 -0.31
C VAL A 365 -10.37 -22.25 -0.28
N SER A 366 -10.74 -23.46 -0.69
CA SER A 366 -12.13 -23.95 -0.55
C SER A 366 -12.40 -24.47 0.86
N SER A 367 -13.67 -24.67 1.24
CA SER A 367 -14.03 -25.32 2.51
C SER A 367 -13.33 -26.67 2.69
N LYS A 368 -13.24 -27.48 1.61
CA LYS A 368 -12.53 -28.77 1.64
C LYS A 368 -11.04 -28.56 1.92
N THR A 369 -10.41 -27.62 1.24
CA THR A 369 -8.99 -27.29 1.42
C THR A 369 -8.71 -26.77 2.83
N ALA A 370 -9.55 -25.87 3.35
CA ALA A 370 -9.42 -25.33 4.70
C ALA A 370 -9.51 -26.44 5.77
N LYS A 371 -10.47 -27.37 5.63
CA LYS A 371 -10.59 -28.54 6.52
C LYS A 371 -9.37 -29.46 6.43
N GLN A 372 -8.80 -29.65 5.24
CA GLN A 372 -7.58 -30.43 5.07
C GLN A 372 -6.38 -29.75 5.75
N ILE A 373 -6.22 -28.43 5.59
CA ILE A 373 -5.17 -27.65 6.27
C ILE A 373 -5.30 -27.80 7.79
N LEU A 374 -6.51 -27.59 8.33
CA LEU A 374 -6.77 -27.74 9.75
C LEU A 374 -6.49 -29.16 10.24
N SER A 375 -6.94 -30.18 9.52
CA SER A 375 -6.68 -31.57 9.88
C SER A 375 -5.18 -31.90 9.87
N MET A 376 -4.39 -31.30 8.98
CA MET A 376 -2.93 -31.46 8.98
C MET A 376 -2.31 -30.76 10.18
N ALA A 377 -2.68 -29.50 10.45
CA ALA A 377 -2.18 -28.74 11.58
C ALA A 377 -2.52 -29.40 12.93
N GLU A 378 -3.75 -29.88 13.10
CA GLU A 378 -4.14 -30.62 14.31
C GLU A 378 -3.39 -31.96 14.45
N LYS A 379 -3.02 -32.64 13.36
CA LYS A 379 -2.20 -33.86 13.43
C LYS A 379 -0.78 -33.53 13.89
N ASP A 380 -0.20 -32.47 13.35
CA ASP A 380 1.14 -32.02 13.75
C ASP A 380 1.14 -31.56 15.23
N LEU A 381 0.08 -30.90 15.71
CA LEU A 381 -0.07 -30.56 17.14
C LEU A 381 -0.27 -31.80 18.04
N GLN A 382 -1.05 -32.79 17.60
CA GLN A 382 -1.22 -34.05 18.36
C GLN A 382 0.12 -34.74 18.61
N ASP A 383 0.99 -34.74 17.60
CA ASP A 383 2.34 -35.30 17.70
C ASP A 383 3.22 -34.48 18.64
N LYS A 384 3.20 -33.15 18.50
CA LYS A 384 4.02 -32.25 19.33
C LYS A 384 3.64 -32.26 20.81
N LEU A 385 2.33 -32.30 21.09
CA LEU A 385 1.78 -32.27 22.45
C LEU A 385 1.56 -33.67 23.05
N ASN A 386 1.91 -34.73 22.31
CA ASN A 386 1.71 -36.13 22.72
C ASN A 386 0.27 -36.42 23.16
N LEU A 387 -0.73 -35.85 22.49
CA LEU A 387 -2.15 -36.06 22.80
C LEU A 387 -2.91 -36.37 21.51
N LEU A 388 -3.46 -37.58 21.39
CA LEU A 388 -4.21 -38.03 20.21
C LEU A 388 -5.70 -37.73 20.35
N ILE A 389 -6.31 -37.18 19.29
CA ILE A 389 -7.77 -36.99 19.19
C ILE A 389 -8.42 -38.27 18.67
N LEU A 390 -9.03 -39.08 19.51
CA LEU A 390 -9.88 -40.20 19.09
C LEU A 390 -11.27 -39.72 18.65
N LYS A 391 -12.13 -40.62 18.17
CA LYS A 391 -13.46 -40.26 17.63
C LYS A 391 -14.32 -39.53 18.67
N ASP A 392 -14.39 -40.06 19.89
CA ASP A 392 -15.21 -39.54 20.99
C ASP A 392 -14.37 -39.27 22.25
N ALA A 393 -13.03 -39.27 22.14
CA ALA A 393 -12.12 -39.26 23.28
C ALA A 393 -10.73 -38.71 22.93
N PHE A 394 -9.84 -38.63 23.91
CA PHE A 394 -8.44 -38.25 23.76
C PHE A 394 -7.55 -39.20 24.55
N VAL A 395 -6.34 -39.44 24.06
CA VAL A 395 -5.36 -40.29 24.74
C VAL A 395 -4.02 -39.58 24.76
N LYS A 396 -3.45 -39.44 25.96
CA LYS A 396 -2.08 -38.94 26.10
C LYS A 396 -1.10 -40.07 25.78
N ILE A 397 -0.24 -39.86 24.79
CA ILE A 397 0.86 -40.76 24.45
C ILE A 397 1.88 -40.69 25.58
N MET A 398 2.31 -41.85 26.06
CA MET A 398 3.33 -41.98 27.09
C MET A 398 4.65 -42.42 26.46
N GLU A 399 5.76 -41.87 26.96
CA GLU A 399 7.10 -42.19 26.46
C GLU A 399 7.70 -43.43 27.14
N LYS A 400 7.32 -43.69 28.40
CA LYS A 400 7.84 -44.82 29.19
C LYS A 400 6.71 -45.78 29.58
N LYS A 401 7.04 -47.09 29.58
CA LYS A 401 6.15 -48.17 30.05
C LYS A 401 5.73 -48.05 31.51
N THR A 402 6.49 -47.29 32.30
CA THR A 402 6.23 -47.03 33.73
C THR A 402 5.13 -46.02 33.97
N ASP A 403 4.74 -45.25 32.94
CA ASP A 403 3.86 -44.13 33.13
C ASP A 403 2.38 -44.52 32.97
N ASN A 404 1.51 -43.88 33.74
CA ASN A 404 0.08 -44.16 33.70
C ASN A 404 -0.54 -43.68 32.38
N ILE A 405 -1.34 -44.55 31.76
CA ILE A 405 -2.09 -44.20 30.55
C ILE A 405 -3.33 -43.41 30.95
N HIS A 406 -3.46 -42.21 30.39
CA HIS A 406 -4.59 -41.32 30.63
C HIS A 406 -5.51 -41.27 29.40
N PHE A 407 -6.76 -41.67 29.62
CA PHE A 407 -7.84 -41.62 28.62
C PHE A 407 -8.85 -40.56 29.02
N LEU A 408 -9.20 -39.67 28.11
CA LEU A 408 -10.09 -38.54 28.38
C LEU A 408 -11.33 -38.63 27.50
N ARG A 409 -12.52 -38.43 28.07
CA ARG A 409 -13.78 -38.46 27.32
C ARG A 409 -14.75 -37.42 27.85
N TYR A 410 -15.49 -36.76 26.96
CA TYR A 410 -16.60 -35.92 27.37
C TYR A 410 -17.81 -36.79 27.74
N GLU A 411 -18.31 -36.63 28.95
CA GLU A 411 -19.53 -37.27 29.41
C GLU A 411 -20.51 -36.25 29.98
N LYS A 412 -21.80 -36.48 29.74
CA LYS A 412 -22.87 -35.68 30.30
C LYS A 412 -22.99 -35.96 31.80
N ARG A 413 -22.64 -34.97 32.63
CA ARG A 413 -22.71 -35.06 34.09
C ARG A 413 -23.47 -33.88 34.67
N ILE A 414 -24.17 -34.12 35.77
CA ILE A 414 -24.78 -33.06 36.58
C ILE A 414 -23.71 -32.63 37.59
N TYR A 415 -23.36 -31.35 37.59
CA TYR A 415 -22.37 -30.80 38.54
C TYR A 415 -22.72 -29.35 38.91
N GLY A 416 -22.34 -28.93 40.11
CA GLY A 416 -22.69 -27.60 40.64
C GLY A 416 -24.14 -27.52 41.11
N ARG A 417 -24.75 -26.32 41.03
CA ARG A 417 -26.14 -26.06 41.48
C ARG A 417 -27.22 -26.34 40.42
N SER A 418 -26.83 -26.74 39.21
CA SER A 418 -27.74 -26.92 38.07
C SER A 418 -28.14 -28.39 37.93
N ASN A 419 -29.43 -28.66 37.73
CA ASN A 419 -29.95 -30.02 37.50
C ASN A 419 -29.85 -30.51 36.04
N LYS A 420 -29.41 -29.65 35.11
CA LYS A 420 -29.23 -30.03 33.69
C LYS A 420 -27.85 -30.69 33.49
N PRO A 421 -27.77 -31.86 32.82
CA PRO A 421 -26.49 -32.48 32.49
C PRO A 421 -25.73 -31.64 31.46
N ARG A 422 -24.45 -31.40 31.72
CA ARG A 422 -23.51 -30.68 30.83
C ARG A 422 -22.36 -31.59 30.47
N ASP A 423 -21.73 -31.34 29.32
CA ASP A 423 -20.54 -32.06 28.93
C ASP A 423 -19.40 -31.69 29.87
N LYS A 424 -18.79 -32.71 30.49
CA LYS A 424 -17.64 -32.57 31.37
C LYS A 424 -16.55 -33.52 30.90
N LEU A 425 -15.33 -33.03 30.79
CA LEU A 425 -14.18 -33.88 30.48
C LEU A 425 -13.87 -34.78 31.68
N ILE A 426 -13.94 -36.09 31.49
CA ILE A 426 -13.62 -37.10 32.49
C ILE A 426 -12.27 -37.73 32.13
N ILE A 427 -11.42 -37.91 33.13
CA ILE A 427 -10.09 -38.49 32.99
C ILE A 427 -10.10 -39.87 33.65
N PHE A 428 -9.73 -40.88 32.87
CA PHE A 428 -9.62 -42.26 33.30
C PHE A 428 -8.16 -42.69 33.31
N ARG A 429 -7.76 -43.42 34.36
CA ARG A 429 -6.52 -44.20 34.39
C ARG A 429 -6.82 -45.64 33.99
N VAL A 430 -6.00 -46.18 33.10
CA VAL A 430 -6.06 -47.60 32.72
C VAL A 430 -5.24 -48.43 33.70
N GLU A 431 -5.81 -49.50 34.25
CA GLU A 431 -5.11 -50.43 35.17
C GLU A 431 -5.10 -51.89 34.69
N SER A 432 -5.85 -52.23 33.64
CA SER A 432 -5.85 -53.58 33.08
C SER A 432 -4.51 -53.91 32.41
N GLU A 433 -3.80 -54.93 32.89
CA GLU A 433 -2.52 -55.37 32.34
C GLU A 433 -2.64 -55.81 30.87
N GLU A 434 -3.66 -56.61 30.53
CA GLU A 434 -3.94 -57.05 29.15
C GLU A 434 -4.18 -55.85 28.21
N PHE A 435 -4.87 -54.83 28.71
CA PHE A 435 -5.11 -53.60 27.94
C PHE A 435 -3.81 -52.82 27.72
N ILE A 436 -2.99 -52.69 28.77
CA ILE A 436 -1.70 -51.98 28.73
C ILE A 436 -0.77 -52.62 27.69
N GLU A 437 -0.67 -53.95 27.65
CA GLU A 437 0.15 -54.66 26.65
C GLU A 437 -0.31 -54.37 25.22
N LYS A 438 -1.60 -54.51 24.94
CA LYS A 438 -2.19 -54.22 23.62
C LYS A 438 -2.00 -52.75 23.23
N TYR A 439 -2.16 -51.83 24.18
CA TYR A 439 -1.90 -50.41 23.95
C TYR A 439 -0.45 -50.15 23.55
N TRP A 440 0.52 -50.74 24.25
CA TRP A 440 1.94 -50.58 23.95
C TRP A 440 2.33 -51.17 22.59
N GLU A 441 1.71 -52.28 22.17
CA GLU A 441 1.92 -52.83 20.83
C GLU A 441 1.51 -51.82 19.76
N ILE A 442 0.35 -51.19 19.89
CA ILE A 442 -0.18 -50.23 18.90
C ILE A 442 0.61 -48.91 18.92
N ILE A 443 0.92 -48.37 20.11
CA ILE A 443 1.66 -47.12 20.25
C ILE A 443 3.12 -47.26 19.79
N SER A 444 3.74 -48.42 19.96
CA SER A 444 5.10 -48.66 19.44
C SER A 444 5.17 -48.47 17.91
N LYS A 445 4.14 -48.94 17.18
CA LYS A 445 3.98 -48.74 15.74
C LYS A 445 3.76 -47.26 15.39
N TYR A 446 2.96 -46.55 16.20
CA TYR A 446 2.71 -45.11 16.04
C TYR A 446 3.99 -44.28 16.22
N ASN A 447 4.74 -44.54 17.29
CA ASN A 447 5.97 -43.82 17.61
C ASN A 447 7.05 -44.06 16.55
N ASN A 448 7.17 -45.29 16.04
CA ASN A 448 8.08 -45.58 14.93
C ASN A 448 7.70 -44.79 13.66
N SER A 449 6.42 -44.79 13.31
CA SER A 449 5.91 -44.04 12.15
C SER A 449 6.12 -42.53 12.29
N THR A 450 6.05 -42.00 13.51
CA THR A 450 6.30 -40.58 13.82
C THR A 450 7.77 -40.22 13.65
N LYS A 451 8.70 -41.05 14.15
CA LYS A 451 10.15 -40.87 13.94
C LYS A 451 10.52 -40.90 12.45
N GLU A 452 9.94 -41.81 11.69
CA GLU A 452 10.15 -41.88 10.24
C GLU A 452 9.62 -40.62 9.53
N TYR A 453 8.43 -40.13 9.91
CA TYR A 453 7.86 -38.88 9.39
C TYR A 453 8.77 -37.67 9.66
N GLU A 454 9.29 -37.53 10.89
CA GLU A 454 10.24 -36.47 11.24
C GLU A 454 11.54 -36.55 10.43
N ASN A 455 12.07 -37.75 10.22
CA ASN A 455 13.27 -37.94 9.41
C ASN A 455 13.04 -37.49 7.95
N ILE A 456 11.88 -37.83 7.36
CA ILE A 456 11.53 -37.39 6.01
C ILE A 456 11.39 -35.86 5.93
N ASN A 457 10.74 -35.24 6.91
CA ASN A 457 10.63 -33.77 6.98
C ASN A 457 12.00 -33.09 7.07
N ASN A 458 12.91 -33.65 7.89
CA ASN A 458 14.29 -33.17 7.99
C ASN A 458 15.06 -33.32 6.67
N GLN A 459 14.82 -34.38 5.90
CA GLN A 459 15.39 -34.53 4.56
C GLN A 459 14.86 -33.48 3.59
N ILE A 460 13.55 -33.23 3.57
CA ILE A 460 12.95 -32.17 2.73
C ILE A 460 13.56 -30.80 3.06
N LYS A 461 13.71 -30.48 4.35
CA LYS A 461 14.36 -29.23 4.79
C LYS A 461 15.80 -29.11 4.25
N LYS A 462 16.58 -30.20 4.30
CA LYS A 462 17.93 -30.24 3.71
C LYS A 462 17.90 -30.04 2.19
N HIS A 463 16.94 -30.64 1.47
CA HIS A 463 16.79 -30.46 0.03
C HIS A 463 16.39 -29.02 -0.34
N ASN A 464 15.49 -28.38 0.40
CA ASN A 464 15.13 -26.97 0.19
C ASN A 464 16.35 -26.05 0.35
N ASN A 465 17.15 -26.25 1.41
CA ASN A 465 18.40 -25.50 1.59
C ASN A 465 19.42 -25.73 0.46
N ARG A 466 19.38 -26.89 -0.20
CA ARG A 466 20.23 -27.18 -1.37
C ARG A 466 19.72 -26.47 -2.63
N ILE A 467 18.40 -26.29 -2.78
CA ILE A 467 17.80 -25.53 -3.89
C ILE A 467 18.25 -24.06 -3.82
N GLU A 468 18.24 -23.46 -2.63
CA GLU A 468 18.69 -22.07 -2.44
C GLU A 468 20.16 -21.86 -2.82
N LYS A 469 20.98 -22.90 -2.72
CA LYS A 469 22.42 -22.88 -3.05
C LYS A 469 22.74 -23.38 -4.46
N ALA A 470 21.74 -23.83 -5.22
CA ALA A 470 21.97 -24.43 -6.54
C ALA A 470 22.25 -23.35 -7.59
N GLY A 471 23.33 -23.53 -8.36
CA GLY A 471 23.72 -22.59 -9.41
C GLY A 471 23.02 -22.82 -10.75
N THR A 472 22.42 -24.00 -10.95
CA THR A 472 21.84 -24.39 -12.25
C THR A 472 20.38 -24.87 -12.16
N GLN A 473 19.59 -24.57 -13.20
CA GLN A 473 18.20 -25.04 -13.30
C GLN A 473 18.07 -26.58 -13.37
N LYS A 474 19.10 -27.28 -13.87
CA LYS A 474 19.11 -28.75 -13.94
C LYS A 474 19.20 -29.37 -12.54
N GLU A 475 20.06 -28.82 -11.68
CA GLU A 475 20.18 -29.26 -10.29
C GLU A 475 18.90 -29.01 -9.50
N ILE A 476 18.28 -27.82 -9.65
CA ILE A 476 17.00 -27.49 -9.02
C ILE A 476 15.94 -28.53 -9.38
N LYS A 477 15.77 -28.83 -10.67
CA LYS A 477 14.80 -29.84 -11.14
C LYS A 477 15.06 -31.24 -10.60
N SER A 478 16.33 -31.63 -10.43
CA SER A 478 16.68 -32.92 -9.83
C SER A 478 16.26 -32.98 -8.36
N ILE A 479 16.57 -31.94 -7.60
CA ILE A 479 16.23 -31.86 -6.17
C ILE A 479 14.70 -31.81 -5.99
N GLU A 480 13.97 -31.08 -6.83
CA GLU A 480 12.51 -31.08 -6.82
C GLU A 480 11.92 -32.48 -7.03
N LYS A 481 12.54 -33.31 -7.88
CA LYS A 481 12.09 -34.69 -8.12
C LYS A 481 12.29 -35.56 -6.90
N GLU A 482 13.37 -35.36 -6.14
CA GLU A 482 13.62 -36.02 -4.86
C GLU A 482 12.59 -35.61 -3.81
N ILE A 483 12.33 -34.29 -3.68
CA ILE A 483 11.29 -33.76 -2.78
C ILE A 483 9.92 -34.36 -3.11
N ARG A 484 9.56 -34.47 -4.39
CA ARG A 484 8.28 -35.10 -4.80
C ARG A 484 8.16 -36.56 -4.37
N LYS A 485 9.27 -37.31 -4.31
CA LYS A 485 9.25 -38.70 -3.80
C LYS A 485 9.02 -38.69 -2.28
N LEU A 486 9.77 -37.86 -1.55
CA LEU A 486 9.63 -37.72 -0.10
C LEU A 486 8.22 -37.28 0.32
N LEU A 487 7.58 -36.38 -0.44
CA LEU A 487 6.20 -35.96 -0.21
C LEU A 487 5.19 -37.11 -0.37
N LYS A 488 5.42 -38.05 -1.30
CA LYS A 488 4.58 -39.26 -1.44
C LYS A 488 4.77 -40.20 -0.26
N ASP A 489 6.00 -40.33 0.24
CA ASP A 489 6.28 -41.17 1.40
C ASP A 489 5.67 -40.58 2.68
N ILE A 490 5.67 -39.25 2.83
CA ILE A 490 4.89 -38.55 3.87
C ILE A 490 3.41 -38.91 3.79
N GLU A 491 2.81 -38.89 2.60
CA GLU A 491 1.39 -39.21 2.46
C GLU A 491 1.07 -40.66 2.86
N ARG A 492 1.97 -41.60 2.53
CA ARG A 492 1.87 -43.00 2.97
C ARG A 492 1.95 -43.10 4.49
N LYS A 493 2.95 -42.48 5.11
CA LYS A 493 3.12 -42.50 6.58
C LYS A 493 1.95 -41.87 7.32
N ARG A 494 1.36 -40.81 6.76
CA ARG A 494 0.12 -40.23 7.29
C ARG A 494 -1.05 -41.22 7.27
N LYS A 495 -1.21 -42.00 6.18
CA LYS A 495 -2.24 -43.05 6.11
C LYS A 495 -1.98 -44.17 7.10
N ASP A 496 -0.73 -44.59 7.27
CA ASP A 496 -0.34 -45.60 8.26
C ASP A 496 -0.70 -45.14 9.68
N LYS A 497 -0.38 -43.89 10.02
CA LYS A 497 -0.76 -43.28 11.31
C LYS A 497 -2.27 -43.22 11.51
N ASP A 498 -3.04 -42.88 10.48
CA ASP A 498 -4.51 -42.87 10.53
C ASP A 498 -5.07 -44.28 10.77
N ASN A 499 -4.49 -45.32 10.17
CA ASN A 499 -4.87 -46.71 10.40
C ASN A 499 -4.56 -47.16 11.85
N ILE A 500 -3.37 -46.86 12.35
CA ILE A 500 -2.97 -47.16 13.74
C ILE A 500 -3.91 -46.45 14.73
N LYS A 501 -4.31 -45.22 14.40
CA LYS A 501 -5.29 -44.46 15.19
C LYS A 501 -6.68 -45.09 15.17
N LEU A 502 -7.07 -45.77 14.09
CA LEU A 502 -8.32 -46.55 14.04
C LEU A 502 -8.25 -47.78 14.95
N GLU A 503 -7.10 -48.46 15.03
CA GLU A 503 -6.87 -49.56 15.98
C GLU A 503 -7.00 -49.07 17.43
N LEU A 504 -6.39 -47.92 17.76
CA LEU A 504 -6.57 -47.27 19.08
C LEU A 504 -8.03 -46.94 19.35
N ASN A 505 -8.75 -46.37 18.38
CA ASN A 505 -10.19 -46.09 18.53
C ASN A 505 -11.00 -47.35 18.89
N ASN A 506 -10.70 -48.48 18.25
CA ASN A 506 -11.39 -49.74 18.52
C ASN A 506 -11.04 -50.29 19.91
N LEU A 507 -9.78 -50.19 20.32
CA LEU A 507 -9.33 -50.60 21.66
C LEU A 507 -10.09 -49.84 22.76
N PHE A 508 -10.24 -48.52 22.61
CA PHE A 508 -10.93 -47.66 23.58
C PHE A 508 -12.47 -47.63 23.44
N LYS A 509 -13.07 -48.39 22.51
CA LYS A 509 -14.53 -48.40 22.28
C LYS A 509 -15.31 -49.28 23.27
N ASN A 510 -14.73 -50.40 23.71
CA ASN A 510 -15.41 -51.45 24.49
C ASN A 510 -15.16 -51.34 26.01
N VAL A 511 -15.04 -50.12 26.52
CA VAL A 511 -14.55 -49.86 27.87
C VAL A 511 -15.65 -50.04 28.91
N LYS A 512 -15.59 -51.14 29.67
CA LYS A 512 -16.36 -51.33 30.91
C LYS A 512 -15.50 -51.83 32.09
N ASP A 513 -14.47 -52.62 31.83
CA ASP A 513 -13.61 -53.19 32.88
C ASP A 513 -12.18 -52.60 32.83
N GLY A 514 -11.61 -52.21 33.98
CA GLY A 514 -10.20 -51.80 34.12
C GLY A 514 -9.88 -50.31 34.01
N PHE A 515 -10.89 -49.42 34.02
CA PHE A 515 -10.72 -47.96 33.94
C PHE A 515 -11.16 -47.27 35.23
N ILE A 516 -10.24 -46.56 35.88
CA ILE A 516 -10.53 -45.81 37.12
C ILE A 516 -10.72 -44.34 36.80
N GLU A 517 -11.91 -43.81 37.11
CA GLU A 517 -12.18 -42.37 37.05
C GLU A 517 -11.39 -41.61 38.13
N LEU A 518 -10.57 -40.65 37.71
CA LEU A 518 -9.79 -39.83 38.63
C LEU A 518 -10.60 -38.59 39.04
N LYS A 519 -11.24 -38.66 40.21
CA LYS A 519 -12.12 -37.59 40.74
C LYS A 519 -11.37 -36.35 41.25
N LYS A 520 -10.12 -36.49 41.70
CA LYS A 520 -9.26 -35.39 42.17
C LYS A 520 -7.86 -35.53 41.55
N LEU A 521 -7.53 -34.63 40.65
CA LEU A 521 -6.23 -34.59 39.97
C LEU A 521 -5.71 -33.15 40.08
N LYS A 522 -4.50 -32.97 40.62
CA LYS A 522 -3.88 -31.64 40.74
C LYS A 522 -3.64 -30.97 39.37
N ASN A 523 -3.48 -31.79 38.33
CA ASN A 523 -3.13 -31.37 36.97
C ASN A 523 -4.31 -31.48 35.99
N ARG A 524 -5.56 -31.44 36.48
CA ARG A 524 -6.75 -31.54 35.61
C ARG A 524 -6.79 -30.41 34.58
N ASP A 525 -6.46 -29.19 35.02
CA ASP A 525 -6.48 -28.00 34.18
C ASP A 525 -5.46 -28.09 33.04
N GLU A 526 -4.32 -28.75 33.26
CA GLU A 526 -3.31 -29.02 32.23
C GLU A 526 -3.86 -29.91 31.11
N PHE A 527 -4.62 -30.96 31.46
CA PHE A 527 -5.24 -31.85 30.48
C PHE A 527 -6.38 -31.16 29.70
N GLU A 528 -7.17 -30.32 30.37
CA GLU A 528 -8.21 -29.52 29.72
C GLU A 528 -7.59 -28.50 28.75
N ALA A 529 -6.48 -27.85 29.14
CA ALA A 529 -5.72 -26.95 28.26
C ALA A 529 -5.16 -27.68 27.03
N LEU A 530 -4.53 -28.85 27.19
CA LEU A 530 -4.00 -29.64 26.08
C LEU A 530 -5.09 -30.05 25.08
N VAL A 531 -6.29 -30.40 25.56
CA VAL A 531 -7.43 -30.74 24.69
C VAL A 531 -7.88 -29.53 23.86
N ILE A 532 -7.91 -28.34 24.45
CA ILE A 532 -8.26 -27.09 23.75
C ILE A 532 -7.18 -26.76 22.72
N GLU A 533 -5.91 -26.84 23.10
CA GLU A 533 -4.78 -26.47 22.25
C GLU A 533 -4.67 -27.36 21.00
N VAL A 534 -4.93 -28.66 21.15
CA VAL A 534 -4.89 -29.61 20.02
C VAL A 534 -6.08 -29.43 19.05
N GLN A 535 -7.19 -28.79 19.45
CA GLN A 535 -8.41 -28.66 18.65
C GLN A 535 -8.55 -27.30 17.95
N ILE A 536 -7.64 -27.00 17.01
CA ILE A 536 -7.64 -25.76 16.21
C ILE A 536 -8.97 -25.56 15.47
N SER A 537 -9.62 -26.64 15.01
CA SER A 537 -10.91 -26.59 14.30
C SER A 537 -12.06 -26.01 15.12
N LYS A 538 -11.96 -26.01 16.45
CA LYS A 538 -12.96 -25.46 17.38
C LYS A 538 -12.56 -24.09 17.94
N ALA A 539 -11.34 -23.64 17.68
CA ALA A 539 -10.85 -22.35 18.12
C ALA A 539 -11.35 -21.22 17.21
N LYS A 540 -11.40 -20.01 17.77
CA LYS A 540 -11.48 -18.79 16.95
C LYS A 540 -10.06 -18.37 16.57
N PRO A 541 -9.87 -17.72 15.40
CA PRO A 541 -8.56 -17.23 14.98
C PRO A 541 -7.88 -16.35 16.04
N ALA A 542 -8.60 -15.37 16.61
CA ALA A 542 -8.05 -14.46 17.60
C ALA A 542 -7.68 -15.13 18.94
N ASP A 543 -8.20 -16.34 19.20
CA ASP A 543 -7.93 -17.09 20.44
C ASP A 543 -6.78 -18.11 20.27
N LEU A 544 -6.14 -18.17 19.08
CA LEU A 544 -5.05 -19.11 18.81
C LEU A 544 -3.80 -18.75 19.63
N THR A 545 -3.17 -19.77 20.23
CA THR A 545 -1.85 -19.62 20.84
C THR A 545 -0.77 -19.48 19.77
N LYS A 546 0.46 -19.16 20.17
CA LYS A 546 1.60 -19.08 19.23
C LYS A 546 1.98 -20.46 18.66
N GLU A 547 1.66 -21.54 19.37
CA GLU A 547 1.94 -22.90 18.89
C GLU A 547 0.90 -23.40 17.88
N GLN A 548 -0.35 -22.93 18.02
CA GLN A 548 -1.45 -23.16 17.08
C GLN A 548 -1.32 -22.26 15.84
#